data_AF-A0A847LTH0-F1
#
_entry.id   AF-A0A847LTH0-F1
#
_cell.length_a   1.000
_cell.length_b   1.000
_cell.length_c   1.000
_cell.angle_alpha   90.00
_cell.angle_beta   90.00
_cell.angle_gamma   90.00
#
_symmetry.space_group_name_H-M   'P 1'
#
loop_
_entity.id
_entity.type
_entity.pdbx_description
1 polymer ?
#
loop_
_entity_poly.entity_id
_entity_poly.type
_entity_poly.pdbx_seq_one_letter_code
_entity_poly.pdbx_strand_id
1 'polypeptide(L)'
;MKKFYVKKNELEIVLKLFSSFSTCKELDKLFDKILDSSRELTNCDAGTLYIKNDEDFLEFKLSRSYFLSNKFGEEGVNDLFKTFTLKIDENSIAGYCAKTKKMINIGDVKNLDKLVTFTYNDYWDKKYDYNTISMLTFPLINNQNELIGVLQLINAKDRKTGDIIPFSRKSEYLLSLIAMQSAMAIDNIQLTTRLHESHIETILKLGIASEYRDKETFNHIRRMSEYSSLLALKVKKSQKYAENMRLASMMHDIGKIGIPDAILLKPDVLTDQEKKQMQKHTIFGAMILKESQSDILQLAAKIALTHHERWDGAGYPLGLKGNSIPIEGRIVSIADVFDALSSKRIYKESIPIENCINMLKSEKGKQFDPELVEIFIESLPEIDKIRELYKDTDESEPEIFTIGDIIVDLSSL
;
A
#
# COMPACT_ATOMS: atom_id res chain seq x y z
N MET A 1 -49.94 4.61 -5.29
CA MET A 1 -48.65 4.46 -4.60
C MET A 1 -48.88 3.76 -3.25
N LYS A 2 -48.42 2.52 -3.06
CA LYS A 2 -48.38 1.91 -1.72
C LYS A 2 -47.19 2.53 -0.97
N LYS A 3 -47.44 3.20 0.16
CA LYS A 3 -46.39 3.68 1.07
C LYS A 3 -45.68 2.45 1.64
N PHE A 4 -44.38 2.31 1.37
CA PHE A 4 -43.55 1.25 1.93
C PHE A 4 -43.03 1.70 3.30
N TYR A 5 -43.22 0.89 4.32
CA TYR A 5 -42.69 1.12 5.66
C TYR A 5 -41.45 0.25 5.86
N VAL A 6 -40.27 0.86 5.89
CA VAL A 6 -39.05 0.22 6.41
C VAL A 6 -39.15 0.22 7.94
N LYS A 7 -38.91 -0.91 8.59
CA LYS A 7 -38.97 -0.96 10.06
C LYS A 7 -37.78 -0.18 10.63
N LYS A 8 -37.98 0.55 11.73
CA LYS A 8 -36.92 1.35 12.40
C LYS A 8 -35.62 0.55 12.62
N ASN A 9 -35.75 -0.71 13.07
CA ASN A 9 -34.59 -1.59 13.31
C ASN A 9 -33.79 -1.91 12.03
N GLU A 10 -34.42 -1.96 10.86
CA GLU A 10 -33.73 -2.28 9.60
C GLU A 10 -32.93 -1.07 9.10
N LEU A 11 -33.45 0.14 9.28
CA LEU A 11 -32.72 1.38 8.99
C LEU A 11 -31.53 1.55 9.93
N GLU A 12 -31.70 1.21 11.21
CA GLU A 12 -30.60 1.22 12.19
C GLU A 12 -29.49 0.22 11.80
N ILE A 13 -29.84 -0.96 11.27
CA ILE A 13 -28.86 -1.92 10.74
C ILE A 13 -28.10 -1.29 9.56
N VAL A 14 -28.80 -0.73 8.58
CA VAL A 14 -28.15 -0.08 7.41
C VAL A 14 -27.21 1.05 7.85
N LEU A 15 -27.62 1.90 8.80
CA LEU A 15 -26.77 2.98 9.30
C LEU A 15 -25.52 2.46 10.03
N LYS A 16 -25.64 1.40 10.84
CA LYS A 16 -24.49 0.75 11.48
C LYS A 16 -23.52 0.17 10.46
N LEU A 17 -24.05 -0.44 9.40
CA LEU A 17 -23.24 -0.98 8.31
C LEU A 17 -22.49 0.12 7.56
N PHE A 18 -23.14 1.24 7.29
CA PHE A 18 -22.50 2.39 6.63
C PHE A 18 -21.31 2.91 7.44
N SER A 19 -21.49 3.06 8.76
CA SER A 19 -20.40 3.41 9.66
C SER A 19 -19.28 2.37 9.63
N SER A 20 -19.60 1.07 9.67
CA SER A 20 -18.63 -0.03 9.63
C SER A 20 -17.84 -0.10 8.32
N PHE A 21 -18.45 0.25 7.18
CA PHE A 21 -17.76 0.30 5.89
C PHE A 21 -16.83 1.51 5.82
N SER A 22 -17.29 2.67 6.30
CA SER A 22 -16.50 3.91 6.27
C SER A 22 -15.23 3.89 7.12
N THR A 23 -15.17 3.03 8.14
CA THR A 23 -13.98 2.88 9.00
C THR A 23 -13.04 1.76 8.56
N CYS A 24 -13.39 1.00 7.53
CA CYS A 24 -12.54 -0.07 7.02
C CYS A 24 -11.38 0.52 6.21
N LYS A 25 -10.17 -0.02 6.43
CA LYS A 25 -8.95 0.39 5.71
C LYS A 25 -8.40 -0.67 4.77
N GLU A 26 -8.86 -1.92 4.94
CA GLU A 26 -8.41 -3.07 4.18
C GLU A 26 -9.54 -3.55 3.26
N LEU A 27 -9.22 -3.76 1.99
CA LEU A 27 -10.20 -4.19 0.98
C LEU A 27 -10.80 -5.56 1.30
N ASP A 28 -10.00 -6.54 1.68
CA ASP A 28 -10.48 -7.90 1.94
C ASP A 28 -11.50 -7.93 3.08
N LYS A 29 -11.19 -7.25 4.21
CA LYS A 29 -12.12 -7.09 5.33
C LYS A 29 -13.39 -6.33 4.93
N LEU A 30 -13.27 -5.36 4.01
CA LEU A 30 -14.44 -4.64 3.50
C LEU A 30 -15.30 -5.55 2.62
N PHE A 31 -14.69 -6.37 1.76
CA PHE A 31 -15.39 -7.33 0.90
C PHE A 31 -16.20 -8.32 1.73
N ASP A 32 -15.61 -8.90 2.78
CA ASP A 32 -16.31 -9.79 3.71
C ASP A 32 -17.52 -9.11 4.32
N LYS A 33 -17.32 -7.92 4.90
CA LYS A 33 -18.39 -7.13 5.51
C LYS A 33 -19.51 -6.82 4.52
N ILE A 34 -19.19 -6.41 3.30
CA ILE A 34 -20.18 -6.10 2.26
C ILE A 34 -21.02 -7.34 1.96
N LEU A 35 -20.36 -8.47 1.73
CA LEU A 35 -21.03 -9.68 1.30
C LEU A 35 -21.90 -10.29 2.41
N ASP A 36 -21.39 -10.39 3.62
CA ASP A 36 -22.13 -10.93 4.77
C ASP A 36 -23.32 -10.06 5.13
N SER A 37 -23.14 -8.74 5.16
CA SER A 37 -24.23 -7.81 5.46
C SER A 37 -25.33 -7.86 4.40
N SER A 38 -24.94 -7.96 3.12
CA SER A 38 -25.88 -8.10 2.01
C SER A 38 -26.68 -9.38 2.13
N ARG A 39 -26.01 -10.51 2.43
CA ARG A 39 -26.65 -11.82 2.62
C ARG A 39 -27.60 -11.84 3.82
N GLU A 40 -27.20 -11.27 4.96
CA GLU A 40 -28.02 -11.22 6.17
C GLU A 40 -29.30 -10.40 5.96
N LEU A 41 -29.17 -9.24 5.29
CA LEU A 41 -30.30 -8.36 5.03
C LEU A 41 -31.32 -8.99 4.08
N THR A 42 -30.86 -9.69 3.04
CA THR A 42 -31.77 -10.36 2.10
C THR A 42 -32.14 -11.78 2.48
N ASN A 43 -31.51 -12.35 3.51
CA ASN A 43 -31.66 -13.76 3.87
C ASN A 43 -31.42 -14.70 2.68
N CYS A 44 -30.32 -14.51 1.94
CA CYS A 44 -30.01 -15.34 0.78
C CYS A 44 -28.96 -16.40 1.09
N ASP A 45 -28.96 -17.49 0.32
CA ASP A 45 -28.02 -18.59 0.55
C ASP A 45 -26.59 -18.21 0.25
N ALA A 46 -26.39 -17.60 -0.91
CA ALA A 46 -25.07 -17.31 -1.44
C ALA A 46 -24.95 -15.88 -1.95
N GLY A 47 -23.71 -15.42 -2.03
CA GLY A 47 -23.36 -14.17 -2.67
C GLY A 47 -21.96 -14.22 -3.22
N THR A 48 -21.72 -13.40 -4.23
CA THR A 48 -20.43 -13.22 -4.88
C THR A 48 -20.17 -11.74 -5.11
N LEU A 49 -18.95 -11.32 -4.82
CA LEU A 49 -18.45 -9.99 -5.11
C LEU A 49 -17.39 -10.07 -6.22
N TYR A 50 -17.66 -9.34 -7.30
CA TYR A 50 -16.75 -9.13 -8.41
C TYR A 50 -16.23 -7.70 -8.39
N ILE A 51 -14.94 -7.51 -8.63
CA ILE A 51 -14.32 -6.18 -8.75
C ILE A 51 -13.78 -6.04 -10.17
N LYS A 52 -14.03 -4.88 -10.77
CA LYS A 52 -13.53 -4.54 -12.10
C LYS A 52 -12.00 -4.40 -12.04
N ASN A 53 -11.29 -5.02 -12.96
CA ASN A 53 -9.85 -4.82 -13.16
C ASN A 53 -9.56 -3.81 -14.28
N ASP A 54 -8.27 -3.52 -14.48
CA ASP A 54 -7.82 -2.51 -15.45
C ASP A 54 -8.05 -2.92 -16.91
N GLU A 55 -8.24 -4.22 -17.18
CA GLU A 55 -8.50 -4.77 -18.52
C GLU A 55 -10.01 -4.82 -18.88
N ASP A 56 -10.87 -4.15 -18.10
CA ASP A 56 -12.34 -4.19 -18.24
C ASP A 56 -12.94 -5.61 -18.07
N PHE A 57 -12.32 -6.45 -17.22
CA PHE A 57 -12.89 -7.71 -16.74
C PHE A 57 -13.38 -7.58 -15.30
N LEU A 58 -14.31 -8.45 -14.93
CA LEU A 58 -14.75 -8.66 -13.56
C LEU A 58 -13.93 -9.80 -12.95
N GLU A 59 -13.09 -9.47 -11.98
CA GLU A 59 -12.35 -10.44 -11.20
C GLU A 59 -13.16 -10.93 -10.01
N PHE A 60 -13.12 -12.24 -9.79
CA PHE A 60 -13.70 -12.85 -8.62
C PHE A 60 -12.88 -12.48 -7.37
N LYS A 61 -13.48 -11.76 -6.41
CA LYS A 61 -12.79 -11.45 -5.15
C LYS A 61 -13.27 -12.28 -3.97
N LEU A 62 -14.58 -12.53 -3.86
CA LEU A 62 -15.13 -13.23 -2.71
C LEU A 62 -16.42 -14.00 -3.04
N SER A 63 -16.54 -15.22 -2.51
CA SER A 63 -17.78 -16.01 -2.50
C SER A 63 -18.14 -16.46 -1.10
N ARG A 64 -19.43 -16.41 -0.77
CA ARG A 64 -19.95 -17.03 0.45
C ARG A 64 -21.22 -17.79 0.11
N SER A 65 -21.37 -19.02 0.59
CA SER A 65 -22.60 -19.82 0.45
C SER A 65 -22.78 -20.69 1.69
N TYR A 66 -23.95 -20.62 2.34
CA TYR A 66 -24.21 -21.50 3.49
C TYR A 66 -24.17 -22.98 3.09
N PHE A 67 -24.68 -23.32 1.90
CA PHE A 67 -24.67 -24.69 1.40
C PHE A 67 -23.25 -25.20 1.13
N LEU A 68 -22.44 -24.44 0.40
CA LEU A 68 -21.09 -24.89 0.04
C LEU A 68 -20.13 -24.85 1.23
N SER A 69 -20.27 -23.85 2.12
CA SER A 69 -19.44 -23.75 3.32
C SER A 69 -19.65 -24.93 4.28
N ASN A 70 -20.88 -25.47 4.37
CA ASN A 70 -21.14 -26.70 5.14
C ASN A 70 -20.42 -27.93 4.56
N LYS A 71 -20.09 -27.93 3.26
CA LYS A 71 -19.49 -29.06 2.55
C LYS A 71 -17.96 -28.96 2.41
N PHE A 72 -17.43 -27.75 2.28
CA PHE A 72 -16.03 -27.49 1.94
C PHE A 72 -15.29 -26.53 2.90
N GLY A 73 -15.97 -25.97 3.91
CA GLY A 73 -15.44 -24.89 4.73
C GLY A 73 -15.44 -23.54 3.99
N GLU A 74 -15.27 -22.44 4.71
CA GLU A 74 -15.33 -21.10 4.11
C GLU A 74 -14.14 -20.78 3.21
N GLU A 75 -12.92 -21.12 3.64
CA GLU A 75 -11.71 -20.94 2.82
C GLU A 75 -11.76 -21.78 1.54
N GLY A 76 -12.22 -23.03 1.66
CA GLY A 76 -12.40 -23.93 0.51
C GLY A 76 -13.35 -23.36 -0.54
N VAL A 77 -14.41 -22.64 -0.14
CA VAL A 77 -15.32 -22.00 -1.09
C VAL A 77 -14.66 -20.83 -1.83
N ASN A 78 -13.83 -20.03 -1.18
CA ASN A 78 -13.14 -18.93 -1.85
C ASN A 78 -12.10 -19.42 -2.87
N ASP A 79 -11.33 -20.45 -2.53
CA ASP A 79 -10.29 -20.98 -3.40
C ASP A 79 -10.85 -21.62 -4.68
N LEU A 80 -12.09 -22.11 -4.65
CA LEU A 80 -12.75 -22.69 -5.83
C LEU A 80 -12.94 -21.69 -6.98
N PHE A 81 -12.99 -20.39 -6.68
CA PHE A 81 -13.38 -19.36 -7.64
C PHE A 81 -12.33 -18.25 -7.83
N LYS A 82 -11.24 -18.27 -7.06
CA LYS A 82 -10.22 -17.19 -6.97
C LYS A 82 -9.52 -16.86 -8.30
N THR A 83 -9.51 -17.79 -9.26
CA THR A 83 -8.80 -17.65 -10.56
C THR A 83 -9.70 -17.28 -11.73
N PHE A 84 -11.00 -17.03 -11.51
CA PHE A 84 -11.93 -16.79 -12.60
C PHE A 84 -12.13 -15.29 -12.85
N THR A 85 -12.06 -14.91 -14.12
CA THR A 85 -12.45 -13.59 -14.61
C THR A 85 -13.66 -13.72 -15.52
N LEU A 86 -14.52 -12.71 -15.51
CA LEU A 86 -15.68 -12.61 -16.39
C LEU A 86 -15.54 -11.38 -17.26
N LYS A 87 -15.77 -11.55 -18.56
CA LYS A 87 -15.79 -10.41 -19.47
C LYS A 87 -17.00 -9.54 -19.21
N ILE A 88 -16.83 -8.22 -19.28
CA ILE A 88 -17.96 -7.27 -19.25
C ILE A 88 -18.62 -7.27 -20.63
N ASP A 89 -19.51 -8.23 -20.84
CA ASP A 89 -20.28 -8.40 -22.07
C ASP A 89 -21.74 -8.78 -21.77
N GLU A 90 -22.48 -9.21 -22.78
CA GLU A 90 -23.88 -9.60 -22.62
C GLU A 90 -24.06 -11.09 -22.35
N ASN A 91 -23.00 -11.88 -22.23
CA ASN A 91 -23.10 -13.35 -22.18
C ASN A 91 -23.45 -13.87 -20.78
N SER A 92 -22.99 -13.18 -19.74
CA SER A 92 -23.22 -13.54 -18.33
C SER A 92 -24.10 -12.52 -17.62
N ILE A 93 -24.82 -12.95 -16.58
CA ILE A 93 -25.67 -12.06 -15.76
C ILE A 93 -24.84 -10.93 -15.13
N ALA A 94 -23.69 -11.28 -14.52
CA ALA A 94 -22.78 -10.30 -13.92
C ALA A 94 -22.18 -9.35 -14.97
N GLY A 95 -21.73 -9.87 -16.13
CA GLY A 95 -21.22 -9.08 -17.24
C GLY A 95 -22.25 -8.10 -17.80
N TYR A 96 -23.51 -8.56 -17.98
CA TYR A 96 -24.60 -7.73 -18.48
C TYR A 96 -24.96 -6.63 -17.48
N CYS A 97 -24.99 -6.96 -16.18
CA CYS A 97 -25.21 -6.00 -15.10
C CYS A 97 -24.14 -4.90 -15.11
N ALA A 98 -22.87 -5.29 -15.21
CA ALA A 98 -21.73 -4.38 -15.32
C ALA A 98 -21.82 -3.49 -16.57
N LYS A 99 -22.07 -4.08 -17.75
CA LYS A 99 -22.15 -3.38 -19.03
C LYS A 99 -23.28 -2.36 -19.06
N THR A 100 -24.46 -2.75 -18.59
CA THR A 100 -25.66 -1.90 -18.62
C THR A 100 -25.77 -0.95 -17.44
N LYS A 101 -24.99 -1.17 -16.37
CA LYS A 101 -25.06 -0.43 -15.11
C LYS A 101 -26.47 -0.44 -14.51
N LYS A 102 -27.22 -1.54 -14.71
CA LYS A 102 -28.59 -1.72 -14.22
C LYS A 102 -28.66 -2.94 -13.31
N MET A 103 -29.46 -2.80 -12.25
CA MET A 103 -29.81 -3.92 -11.39
C MET A 103 -30.63 -4.97 -12.16
N ILE A 104 -30.37 -6.24 -11.89
CA ILE A 104 -31.07 -7.39 -12.47
C ILE A 104 -31.66 -8.23 -11.33
N ASN A 105 -32.98 -8.39 -11.31
CA ASN A 105 -33.69 -9.27 -10.37
C ASN A 105 -34.38 -10.39 -11.15
N ILE A 106 -33.90 -11.62 -10.96
CA ILE A 106 -34.42 -12.83 -11.61
C ILE A 106 -35.11 -13.69 -10.55
N GLY A 107 -36.41 -13.91 -10.72
CA GLY A 107 -37.18 -14.78 -9.83
C GLY A 107 -36.91 -16.27 -10.04
N ASP A 108 -36.63 -16.67 -11.28
CA ASP A 108 -36.31 -18.05 -11.68
C ASP A 108 -35.31 -18.04 -12.85
N VAL A 109 -34.06 -18.43 -12.60
CA VAL A 109 -32.99 -18.50 -13.61
C VAL A 109 -33.21 -19.58 -14.66
N LYS A 110 -34.11 -20.54 -14.42
CA LYS A 110 -34.48 -21.57 -15.40
C LYS A 110 -35.56 -21.09 -16.36
N ASN A 111 -36.21 -19.97 -16.05
CA ASN A 111 -37.26 -19.36 -16.86
C ASN A 111 -36.95 -17.88 -17.14
N LEU A 112 -35.85 -17.64 -17.87
CA LEU A 112 -35.46 -16.30 -18.32
C LEU A 112 -36.37 -15.79 -19.45
N ASP A 113 -36.60 -14.48 -19.47
CA ASP A 113 -37.34 -13.83 -20.56
C ASP A 113 -36.58 -14.02 -21.89
N LYS A 114 -37.30 -14.32 -22.98
CA LYS A 114 -36.70 -14.50 -24.31
C LYS A 114 -36.05 -13.22 -24.86
N LEU A 115 -36.33 -12.07 -24.25
CA LEU A 115 -35.79 -10.77 -24.64
C LEU A 115 -34.43 -10.45 -23.99
N VAL A 116 -33.97 -11.22 -22.99
CA VAL A 116 -32.65 -10.99 -22.41
C VAL A 116 -31.55 -11.62 -23.25
N THR A 117 -30.39 -10.95 -23.35
CA THR A 117 -29.25 -11.41 -24.14
C THR A 117 -28.25 -12.26 -23.34
N PHE A 118 -28.36 -12.24 -22.00
CA PHE A 118 -27.49 -13.01 -21.11
C PHE A 118 -28.00 -14.42 -20.84
N THR A 119 -27.07 -15.30 -20.50
CA THR A 119 -27.35 -16.70 -20.19
C THR A 119 -27.03 -17.01 -18.73
N TYR A 120 -27.78 -17.97 -18.18
CA TYR A 120 -27.45 -18.58 -16.90
C TYR A 120 -26.54 -19.79 -17.15
N ASN A 121 -25.37 -19.80 -16.50
CA ASN A 121 -24.42 -20.91 -16.58
C ASN A 121 -24.64 -21.88 -15.41
N ASP A 122 -25.11 -23.09 -15.73
CA ASP A 122 -25.43 -24.15 -14.76
C ASP A 122 -24.24 -25.08 -14.44
N TYR A 123 -23.04 -24.79 -14.95
CA TYR A 123 -21.84 -25.61 -14.70
C TYR A 123 -21.58 -25.83 -13.21
N TRP A 124 -21.64 -24.76 -12.42
CA TRP A 124 -21.37 -24.82 -10.98
C TRP A 124 -22.46 -25.53 -10.20
N ASP A 125 -23.72 -25.36 -10.59
CA ASP A 125 -24.86 -26.09 -10.05
C ASP A 125 -24.69 -27.59 -10.24
N LYS A 126 -24.36 -28.03 -11.47
CA LYS A 126 -24.10 -29.44 -11.78
C LYS A 126 -22.87 -29.99 -11.05
N LYS A 127 -21.80 -29.21 -10.97
CA LYS A 127 -20.54 -29.64 -10.37
C LYS A 127 -20.64 -29.84 -8.86
N TYR A 128 -21.40 -28.99 -8.17
CA TYR A 128 -21.48 -29.01 -6.70
C TYR A 128 -22.81 -29.50 -6.13
N ASP A 129 -23.75 -29.91 -6.99
CA ASP A 129 -25.11 -30.29 -6.63
C ASP A 129 -25.83 -29.13 -5.90
N TYR A 130 -25.66 -27.93 -6.45
CA TYR A 130 -26.33 -26.72 -5.97
C TYR A 130 -27.48 -26.39 -6.93
N ASN A 131 -28.59 -25.87 -6.39
CA ASN A 131 -29.78 -25.55 -7.19
C ASN A 131 -30.10 -24.06 -7.10
N THR A 132 -29.69 -23.31 -8.11
CA THR A 132 -29.96 -21.89 -8.25
C THR A 132 -31.34 -21.66 -8.84
N ILE A 133 -32.13 -20.81 -8.20
CA ILE A 133 -33.47 -20.42 -8.62
C ILE A 133 -33.56 -18.90 -8.73
N SER A 134 -33.35 -18.15 -7.64
CA SER A 134 -33.46 -16.69 -7.67
C SER A 134 -32.09 -16.01 -7.65
N MET A 135 -31.95 -14.90 -8.37
CA MET A 135 -30.72 -14.09 -8.39
C MET A 135 -31.04 -12.60 -8.33
N LEU A 136 -30.23 -11.85 -7.59
CA LEU A 136 -30.29 -10.39 -7.55
C LEU A 136 -28.88 -9.83 -7.71
N THR A 137 -28.67 -9.08 -8.78
CA THR A 137 -27.36 -8.61 -9.21
C THR A 137 -27.36 -7.09 -9.29
N PHE A 138 -26.39 -6.46 -8.63
CA PHE A 138 -26.22 -5.01 -8.55
C PHE A 138 -24.87 -4.57 -9.12
N PRO A 139 -24.86 -3.49 -9.92
CA PRO A 139 -23.61 -2.83 -10.24
C PRO A 139 -23.17 -1.98 -9.04
N LEU A 140 -21.89 -2.04 -8.71
CA LEU A 140 -21.26 -1.15 -7.75
C LEU A 140 -20.70 0.03 -8.55
N ILE A 141 -21.32 1.20 -8.39
CA ILE A 141 -21.01 2.39 -9.18
C ILE A 141 -20.64 3.52 -8.23
N ASN A 142 -19.52 4.21 -8.49
CA ASN A 142 -19.12 5.37 -7.71
C ASN A 142 -19.93 6.62 -8.08
N ASN A 143 -19.64 7.73 -7.39
CA ASN A 143 -20.29 9.02 -7.64
C ASN A 143 -19.95 9.65 -9.01
N GLN A 144 -18.90 9.18 -9.68
CA GLN A 144 -18.50 9.57 -11.03
C GLN A 144 -19.17 8.71 -12.12
N ASN A 145 -20.12 7.84 -11.72
CA ASN A 145 -20.79 6.90 -12.60
C ASN A 145 -19.84 5.84 -13.21
N GLU A 146 -18.71 5.58 -12.57
CA GLU A 146 -17.75 4.55 -12.96
C GLU A 146 -18.12 3.22 -12.30
N LEU A 147 -17.92 2.12 -13.03
CA LEU A 147 -18.17 0.78 -12.50
C LEU A 147 -16.97 0.32 -11.68
N ILE A 148 -17.19 0.07 -10.39
CA ILE A 148 -16.21 -0.50 -9.46
C ILE A 148 -16.29 -2.03 -9.46
N GLY A 149 -17.48 -2.59 -9.61
CA GLY A 149 -17.67 -4.04 -9.54
C GLY A 149 -19.13 -4.46 -9.62
N VAL A 150 -19.41 -5.70 -9.26
CA VAL A 150 -20.74 -6.30 -9.26
C VAL A 150 -20.94 -7.10 -7.98
N LEU A 151 -22.07 -6.89 -7.30
CA LEU A 151 -22.52 -7.70 -6.19
C LEU A 151 -23.67 -8.60 -6.67
N GLN A 152 -23.48 -9.91 -6.62
CA GLN A 152 -24.48 -10.89 -7.03
C GLN A 152 -24.92 -11.72 -5.83
N LEU A 153 -26.21 -11.78 -5.57
CA LEU A 153 -26.80 -12.61 -4.51
C LEU A 153 -27.68 -13.69 -5.12
N ILE A 154 -27.69 -14.86 -4.48
CA ILE A 154 -28.31 -16.07 -5.02
C ILE A 154 -29.20 -16.71 -3.95
N ASN A 155 -30.40 -17.13 -4.38
CA ASN A 155 -31.39 -17.86 -3.62
C ASN A 155 -31.81 -17.14 -2.33
N ALA A 156 -32.64 -16.10 -2.45
CA ALA A 156 -33.33 -15.54 -1.29
C ALA A 156 -34.21 -16.62 -0.63
N LYS A 157 -34.22 -16.69 0.70
CA LYS A 157 -34.99 -17.68 1.46
C LYS A 157 -36.10 -17.03 2.25
N ASP A 158 -37.28 -17.67 2.29
CA ASP A 158 -38.32 -17.28 3.24
C ASP A 158 -37.83 -17.55 4.67
N ARG A 159 -37.95 -16.54 5.56
CA ARG A 159 -37.43 -16.65 6.94
C ARG A 159 -38.19 -17.65 7.81
N LYS A 160 -39.41 -18.04 7.43
CA LYS A 160 -40.25 -18.99 8.18
C LYS A 160 -40.12 -20.41 7.64
N THR A 161 -40.16 -20.57 6.31
CA THR A 161 -40.18 -21.90 5.69
C THR A 161 -38.80 -22.37 5.22
N GLY A 162 -37.87 -21.44 4.96
CA GLY A 162 -36.57 -21.74 4.38
C GLY A 162 -36.59 -21.96 2.86
N ASP A 163 -37.77 -21.91 2.24
CA ASP A 163 -37.94 -22.11 0.80
C ASP A 163 -37.28 -20.99 -0.01
N ILE A 164 -36.76 -21.33 -1.18
CA ILE A 164 -36.18 -20.35 -2.10
C ILE A 164 -37.31 -19.53 -2.72
N ILE A 165 -37.23 -18.21 -2.60
CA ILE A 165 -38.19 -17.24 -3.10
C ILE A 165 -37.50 -16.19 -3.99
N PRO A 166 -38.24 -15.50 -4.87
CA PRO A 166 -37.73 -14.32 -5.57
C PRO A 166 -37.33 -13.21 -4.59
N PHE A 167 -36.32 -12.40 -4.95
CA PHE A 167 -35.96 -11.24 -4.15
C PHE A 167 -37.08 -10.19 -4.20
N SER A 168 -37.46 -9.68 -3.03
CA SER A 168 -38.53 -8.70 -2.92
C SER A 168 -38.11 -7.31 -3.40
N ARG A 169 -39.05 -6.47 -3.83
CA ARG A 169 -38.78 -5.04 -4.10
C ARG A 169 -38.16 -4.30 -2.91
N LYS A 170 -38.46 -4.72 -1.68
CA LYS A 170 -37.83 -4.14 -0.49
C LYS A 170 -36.33 -4.47 -0.46
N SER A 171 -35.97 -5.71 -0.80
CA SER A 171 -34.57 -6.15 -0.94
C SER A 171 -33.86 -5.32 -2.01
N GLU A 172 -34.54 -4.99 -3.11
CA GLU A 172 -33.97 -4.12 -4.15
C GLU A 172 -33.57 -2.74 -3.59
N TYR A 173 -34.46 -2.07 -2.86
CA TYR A 173 -34.17 -0.75 -2.29
C TYR A 173 -33.06 -0.81 -1.24
N LEU A 174 -33.11 -1.76 -0.31
CA LEU A 174 -32.11 -1.86 0.76
C LEU A 174 -30.72 -2.18 0.20
N LEU A 175 -30.63 -3.09 -0.77
CA LEU A 175 -29.36 -3.40 -1.41
C LEU A 175 -28.87 -2.30 -2.33
N SER A 176 -29.74 -1.50 -2.95
CA SER A 176 -29.27 -0.34 -3.72
C SER A 176 -28.48 0.64 -2.85
N LEU A 177 -28.88 0.81 -1.59
CA LEU A 177 -28.18 1.65 -0.61
C LEU A 177 -26.83 1.04 -0.22
N ILE A 178 -26.79 -0.28 0.00
CA ILE A 178 -25.54 -1.00 0.30
C ILE A 178 -24.59 -0.95 -0.89
N ALA A 179 -25.06 -1.30 -2.07
CA ALA A 179 -24.27 -1.31 -3.30
C ALA A 179 -23.61 0.05 -3.55
N MET A 180 -24.34 1.15 -3.37
CA MET A 180 -23.80 2.49 -3.50
C MET A 180 -22.74 2.79 -2.43
N GLN A 181 -23.01 2.49 -1.15
CA GLN A 181 -22.05 2.71 -0.07
C GLN A 181 -20.80 1.84 -0.22
N SER A 182 -20.98 0.59 -0.63
CA SER A 182 -19.93 -0.37 -0.94
C SER A 182 -19.03 0.15 -2.05
N ALA A 183 -19.61 0.62 -3.16
CA ALA A 183 -18.86 1.21 -4.26
C ALA A 183 -18.00 2.40 -3.78
N MET A 184 -18.59 3.32 -3.01
CA MET A 184 -17.86 4.48 -2.46
C MET A 184 -16.74 4.07 -1.50
N ALA A 185 -16.97 3.08 -0.63
CA ALA A 185 -15.96 2.62 0.33
C ALA A 185 -14.81 1.90 -0.36
N ILE A 186 -15.09 1.04 -1.34
CA ILE A 186 -14.07 0.35 -2.14
C ILE A 186 -13.24 1.37 -2.92
N ASP A 187 -13.90 2.29 -3.63
CA ASP A 187 -13.24 3.33 -4.41
C ASP A 187 -12.37 4.23 -3.54
N ASN A 188 -12.85 4.64 -2.35
CA ASN A 188 -12.06 5.45 -1.42
C ASN A 188 -10.79 4.72 -0.93
N ILE A 189 -10.89 3.44 -0.57
CA ILE A 189 -9.71 2.66 -0.16
C ILE A 189 -8.73 2.57 -1.34
N GLN A 190 -9.21 2.23 -2.55
CA GLN A 190 -8.36 2.15 -3.75
C GLN A 190 -7.71 3.50 -4.10
N LEU A 191 -8.45 4.60 -4.02
CA LEU A 191 -7.94 5.96 -4.25
C LEU A 191 -6.89 6.34 -3.22
N THR A 192 -7.14 6.06 -1.93
CA THR A 192 -6.21 6.35 -0.85
C THR A 192 -4.91 5.55 -1.00
N THR A 193 -5.01 4.27 -1.37
CA THR A 193 -3.85 3.41 -1.65
C THR A 193 -3.06 3.93 -2.84
N ARG A 194 -3.70 4.20 -3.98
CA ARG A 194 -3.03 4.75 -5.18
C ARG A 194 -2.36 6.10 -4.91
N LEU A 195 -3.01 6.97 -4.14
CA LEU A 195 -2.44 8.26 -3.75
C LEU A 195 -1.18 8.06 -2.89
N HIS A 196 -1.23 7.12 -1.95
CA HIS A 196 -0.09 6.80 -1.08
C HIS A 196 1.09 6.22 -1.89
N GLU A 197 0.82 5.26 -2.78
CA GLU A 197 1.81 4.65 -3.67
C GLU A 197 2.45 5.69 -4.60
N SER A 198 1.63 6.53 -5.25
CA SER A 198 2.12 7.60 -6.13
C SER A 198 2.97 8.64 -5.37
N HIS A 199 2.63 8.94 -4.12
CA HIS A 199 3.42 9.84 -3.29
C HIS A 199 4.78 9.24 -2.93
N ILE A 200 4.82 7.95 -2.55
CA ILE A 200 6.06 7.22 -2.30
C ILE A 200 6.92 7.18 -3.57
N GLU A 201 6.33 6.84 -4.71
CA GLU A 201 7.02 6.79 -6.01
C GLU A 201 7.65 8.15 -6.35
N THR A 202 6.92 9.25 -6.11
CA THR A 202 7.43 10.61 -6.35
C THR A 202 8.64 10.92 -5.48
N ILE A 203 8.58 10.60 -4.18
CA ILE A 203 9.70 10.81 -3.24
C ILE A 203 10.93 10.03 -3.71
N LEU A 204 10.75 8.77 -4.06
CA LEU A 204 11.82 7.90 -4.55
C LEU A 204 12.48 8.47 -5.81
N LYS A 205 11.68 8.84 -6.81
CA LYS A 205 12.21 9.42 -8.06
C LYS A 205 12.98 10.71 -7.83
N LEU A 206 12.55 11.53 -6.88
CA LEU A 206 13.29 12.74 -6.50
C LEU A 206 14.62 12.41 -5.83
N GLY A 207 14.67 11.46 -4.90
CA GLY A 207 15.92 10.99 -4.29
C GLY A 207 16.88 10.38 -5.31
N ILE A 208 16.39 9.56 -6.23
CA ILE A 208 17.20 9.02 -7.34
C ILE A 208 17.73 10.15 -8.24
N ALA A 209 16.92 11.17 -8.52
CA ALA A 209 17.33 12.25 -9.40
C ALA A 209 18.51 13.08 -8.84
N SER A 210 18.65 13.22 -7.52
CA SER A 210 19.85 13.84 -6.94
C SER A 210 21.07 12.95 -7.07
N GLU A 211 20.90 11.64 -6.88
CA GLU A 211 21.99 10.69 -7.00
C GLU A 211 22.37 10.39 -8.45
N TYR A 212 21.53 10.61 -9.46
CA TYR A 212 21.92 10.34 -10.86
C TYR A 212 23.16 11.15 -11.32
N ARG A 213 23.44 12.27 -10.65
CA ARG A 213 24.64 13.08 -10.88
C ARG A 213 25.85 12.61 -10.06
N ASP A 214 25.64 11.87 -8.98
CA ASP A 214 26.70 11.33 -8.12
C ASP A 214 26.84 9.83 -8.38
N LYS A 215 28.01 9.21 -8.23
CA LYS A 215 28.19 7.80 -8.65
C LYS A 215 27.64 6.80 -7.63
N GLU A 216 26.59 7.17 -6.89
CA GLU A 216 25.97 6.36 -5.85
C GLU A 216 24.84 5.48 -6.42
N THR A 217 24.70 4.26 -5.90
CA THR A 217 23.72 3.30 -6.42
C THR A 217 22.34 3.54 -5.82
N PHE A 218 21.29 3.23 -6.56
CA PHE A 218 19.91 3.26 -6.01
C PHE A 218 19.75 2.38 -4.76
N ASN A 219 20.43 1.24 -4.72
CA ASN A 219 20.37 0.34 -3.56
C ASN A 219 21.00 0.95 -2.30
N HIS A 220 21.97 1.86 -2.43
CA HIS A 220 22.49 2.61 -1.27
C HIS A 220 21.36 3.39 -0.58
N ILE A 221 20.58 4.15 -1.34
CA ILE A 221 19.44 4.92 -0.83
C ILE A 221 18.46 3.99 -0.11
N ARG A 222 18.15 2.82 -0.71
CA ARG A 222 17.26 1.83 -0.11
C ARG A 222 17.81 1.30 1.21
N ARG A 223 19.02 0.73 1.22
CA ARG A 223 19.64 0.16 2.41
C ARG A 223 19.72 1.17 3.55
N MET A 224 20.25 2.36 3.27
CA MET A 224 20.36 3.44 4.25
C MET A 224 18.99 3.86 4.82
N SER A 225 17.96 3.94 3.97
CA SER A 225 16.60 4.26 4.43
C SER A 225 16.00 3.21 5.35
N GLU A 226 16.24 1.93 5.07
CA GLU A 226 15.77 0.82 5.88
C GLU A 226 16.52 0.73 7.21
N TYR A 227 17.84 0.97 7.23
CA TYR A 227 18.60 1.11 8.47
C TYR A 227 18.04 2.26 9.33
N SER A 228 17.74 3.40 8.71
CA SER A 228 17.21 4.58 9.40
C SER A 228 15.84 4.29 10.04
N SER A 229 14.97 3.58 9.33
CA SER A 229 13.67 3.10 9.83
C SER A 229 13.84 2.14 11.02
N LEU A 230 14.70 1.13 10.87
CA LEU A 230 15.00 0.14 11.90
C LEU A 230 15.51 0.81 13.18
N LEU A 231 16.47 1.73 13.06
CA LEU A 231 17.01 2.46 14.21
C LEU A 231 15.93 3.33 14.88
N ALA A 232 15.07 3.98 14.10
CA ALA A 232 13.94 4.74 14.64
C ALA A 232 13.00 3.87 15.50
N LEU A 233 12.73 2.64 15.09
CA LEU A 233 11.96 1.67 15.88
C LEU A 233 12.70 1.27 17.16
N LYS A 234 14.00 0.99 17.08
CA LYS A 234 14.83 0.57 18.22
C LYS A 234 14.94 1.67 19.29
N VAL A 235 14.90 2.94 18.90
CA VAL A 235 14.79 4.08 19.84
C VAL A 235 13.34 4.38 20.28
N LYS A 236 12.44 3.39 20.15
CA LYS A 236 11.04 3.39 20.63
C LYS A 236 10.15 4.46 19.98
N LYS A 237 10.40 4.82 18.72
CA LYS A 237 9.45 5.63 17.94
C LYS A 237 8.30 4.75 17.42
N SER A 238 7.17 5.39 17.13
CA SER A 238 6.00 4.70 16.55
C SER A 238 6.30 4.20 15.14
N GLN A 239 5.61 3.14 14.70
CA GLN A 239 5.70 2.61 13.33
C GLN A 239 5.55 3.71 12.26
N LYS A 240 4.56 4.61 12.43
CA LYS A 240 4.34 5.74 11.50
C LYS A 240 5.56 6.66 11.39
N TYR A 241 6.26 6.90 12.50
CA TYR A 241 7.44 7.75 12.51
C TYR A 241 8.63 7.06 11.85
N ALA A 242 8.82 5.76 12.08
CA ALA A 242 9.85 4.98 11.41
C ALA A 242 9.62 4.93 9.90
N GLU A 243 8.37 4.77 9.46
CA GLU A 243 8.02 4.83 8.03
C GLU A 243 8.27 6.21 7.43
N ASN A 244 7.92 7.29 8.14
CA ASN A 244 8.29 8.63 7.71
C ASN A 244 9.81 8.82 7.66
N MET A 245 10.56 8.24 8.60
CA MET A 245 12.03 8.29 8.64
C MET A 245 12.63 7.59 7.43
N ARG A 246 12.10 6.42 7.06
CA ARG A 246 12.45 5.66 5.87
C ARG A 246 12.33 6.51 4.62
N LEU A 247 11.14 7.08 4.37
CA LEU A 247 10.90 7.91 3.19
C LEU A 247 11.70 9.22 3.22
N ALA A 248 11.86 9.83 4.39
CA ALA A 248 12.53 11.12 4.53
C ALA A 248 14.04 11.02 4.31
N SER A 249 14.69 9.95 4.78
CA SER A 249 16.14 9.80 4.65
C SER A 249 16.58 9.60 3.21
N MET A 250 15.71 9.06 2.35
CA MET A 250 15.97 8.93 0.90
C MET A 250 16.31 10.26 0.21
N MET A 251 15.92 11.39 0.81
CA MET A 251 16.15 12.74 0.29
C MET A 251 17.28 13.48 1.00
N HIS A 252 18.10 12.81 1.84
CA HIS A 252 19.16 13.48 2.60
C HIS A 252 20.11 14.31 1.73
N ASP A 253 20.42 13.81 0.53
CA ASP A 253 21.34 14.41 -0.45
C ASP A 253 20.65 15.13 -1.62
N ILE A 254 19.35 15.40 -1.54
CA ILE A 254 18.59 16.11 -2.59
C ILE A 254 19.23 17.47 -2.98
N GLY A 255 19.94 18.09 -2.05
CA GLY A 255 20.62 19.35 -2.26
C GLY A 255 21.84 19.30 -3.18
N LYS A 256 22.37 18.10 -3.52
CA LYS A 256 23.45 17.93 -4.51
C LYS A 256 23.07 18.51 -5.87
N ILE A 257 21.76 18.58 -6.18
CA ILE A 257 21.24 19.25 -7.38
C ILE A 257 21.73 20.71 -7.48
N GLY A 258 21.86 21.41 -6.35
CA GLY A 258 22.35 22.79 -6.30
C GLY A 258 23.87 22.94 -6.39
N ILE A 259 24.64 21.86 -6.43
CA ILE A 259 26.11 21.89 -6.48
C ILE A 259 26.59 21.98 -7.95
N PRO A 260 27.53 22.89 -8.28
CA PRO A 260 28.11 22.96 -9.63
C PRO A 260 28.81 21.67 -10.05
N ASP A 261 28.64 21.25 -11.31
CA ASP A 261 29.26 20.03 -11.87
C ASP A 261 30.79 20.00 -11.70
N ALA A 262 31.45 21.15 -11.87
CA ALA A 262 32.91 21.26 -11.71
C ALA A 262 33.40 20.91 -10.29
N ILE A 263 32.51 20.93 -9.30
CA ILE A 263 32.80 20.53 -7.91
C ILE A 263 32.27 19.11 -7.65
N LEU A 264 31.03 18.82 -8.06
CA LEU A 264 30.38 17.52 -7.81
C LEU A 264 31.10 16.36 -8.52
N LEU A 265 31.50 16.58 -9.78
CA LEU A 265 32.08 15.55 -10.65
C LEU A 265 33.62 15.57 -10.66
N LYS A 266 34.25 16.37 -9.78
CA LYS A 266 35.70 16.55 -9.78
C LYS A 266 36.41 15.23 -9.41
N PRO A 267 37.33 14.69 -10.23
CA PRO A 267 38.02 13.43 -9.94
C PRO A 267 39.15 13.58 -8.91
N ASP A 268 39.64 14.81 -8.69
CA ASP A 268 40.70 15.13 -7.74
C ASP A 268 40.17 15.57 -6.37
N VAL A 269 41.06 15.59 -5.37
CA VAL A 269 40.75 16.08 -4.03
C VAL A 269 40.25 17.54 -4.10
N LEU A 270 39.10 17.79 -3.48
CA LEU A 270 38.53 19.13 -3.36
C LEU A 270 39.44 20.04 -2.51
N THR A 271 39.66 21.26 -2.97
CA THR A 271 40.26 22.35 -2.19
C THR A 271 39.34 22.75 -1.04
N ASP A 272 39.84 23.48 -0.03
CA ASP A 272 39.01 23.91 1.10
C ASP A 272 37.84 24.82 0.68
N GLN A 273 38.01 25.62 -0.38
CA GLN A 273 36.92 26.42 -0.94
C GLN A 273 35.87 25.55 -1.62
N GLU A 274 36.29 24.54 -2.39
CA GLU A 274 35.39 23.59 -3.05
C GLU A 274 34.65 22.72 -2.02
N LYS A 275 35.32 22.27 -0.95
CA LYS A 275 34.68 21.56 0.16
C LYS A 275 33.58 22.41 0.80
N LYS A 276 33.85 23.69 1.07
CA LYS A 276 32.83 24.62 1.59
C LYS A 276 31.64 24.80 0.64
N GLN A 277 31.84 24.69 -0.67
CA GLN A 277 30.73 24.70 -1.63
C GLN A 277 29.97 23.37 -1.60
N MET A 278 30.68 22.23 -1.60
CA MET A 278 30.07 20.90 -1.51
C MET A 278 29.19 20.77 -0.26
N GLN A 279 29.67 21.24 0.90
CA GLN A 279 28.93 21.22 2.16
C GLN A 279 27.57 21.94 2.11
N LYS A 280 27.37 22.86 1.15
CA LYS A 280 26.09 23.57 0.99
C LYS A 280 24.95 22.69 0.50
N HIS A 281 25.20 21.45 0.03
CA HIS A 281 24.11 20.54 -0.32
C HIS A 281 23.16 20.34 0.87
N THR A 282 23.67 20.29 2.10
CA THR A 282 22.85 20.22 3.31
C THR A 282 21.85 21.38 3.41
N ILE A 283 22.33 22.60 3.17
CA ILE A 283 21.53 23.82 3.21
C ILE A 283 20.56 23.86 2.03
N PHE A 284 21.01 23.52 0.82
CA PHE A 284 20.16 23.50 -0.37
C PHE A 284 19.05 22.47 -0.24
N GLY A 285 19.34 21.27 0.26
CA GLY A 285 18.34 20.23 0.51
C GLY A 285 17.32 20.69 1.54
N ALA A 286 17.76 21.27 2.65
CA ALA A 286 16.86 21.86 3.64
C ALA A 286 15.99 22.99 3.04
N MET A 287 16.55 23.84 2.17
CA MET A 287 15.81 24.91 1.49
C MET A 287 14.77 24.40 0.49
N ILE A 288 15.06 23.30 -0.21
CA ILE A 288 14.12 22.64 -1.13
C ILE A 288 12.94 22.04 -0.36
N LEU A 289 13.20 21.49 0.82
CA LEU A 289 12.22 20.68 1.57
C LEU A 289 11.47 21.44 2.68
N LYS A 290 11.99 22.57 3.16
CA LYS A 290 11.36 23.38 4.22
C LYS A 290 10.00 23.95 3.79
N GLU A 291 9.23 24.45 4.77
CA GLU A 291 7.93 25.12 4.57
C GLU A 291 6.82 24.22 4.00
N SER A 292 7.04 22.90 3.97
CA SER A 292 6.02 21.92 3.61
C SER A 292 5.06 21.62 4.78
N GLN A 293 3.81 21.30 4.46
CA GLN A 293 2.82 20.75 5.42
C GLN A 293 2.96 19.23 5.60
N SER A 294 3.79 18.56 4.80
CA SER A 294 4.02 17.12 4.89
C SER A 294 4.99 16.79 6.02
N ASP A 295 4.57 15.93 6.96
CA ASP A 295 5.42 15.39 8.03
C ASP A 295 6.73 14.80 7.48
N ILE A 296 6.65 14.10 6.34
CA ILE A 296 7.81 13.46 5.68
C ILE A 296 8.78 14.52 5.18
N LEU A 297 8.30 15.56 4.50
CA LEU A 297 9.17 16.61 3.94
C LEU A 297 9.78 17.49 5.04
N GLN A 298 9.05 17.75 6.12
CA GLN A 298 9.62 18.43 7.29
C GLN A 298 10.72 17.60 7.95
N LEU A 299 10.53 16.27 8.03
CA LEU A 299 11.56 15.36 8.53
C LEU A 299 12.78 15.34 7.62
N ALA A 300 12.54 15.25 6.31
CA ALA A 300 13.58 15.24 5.29
C ALA A 300 14.40 16.52 5.30
N ALA A 301 13.77 17.68 5.50
CA ALA A 301 14.46 18.96 5.65
C ALA A 301 15.43 18.97 6.84
N LYS A 302 15.02 18.39 7.98
CA LYS A 302 15.91 18.25 9.16
C LYS A 302 17.07 17.30 8.86
N ILE A 303 16.80 16.17 8.23
CA ILE A 303 17.82 15.18 7.85
C ILE A 303 18.83 15.81 6.90
N ALA A 304 18.37 16.40 5.79
CA ALA A 304 19.23 17.06 4.83
C ALA A 304 20.12 18.12 5.49
N LEU A 305 19.58 18.88 6.44
CA LEU A 305 20.36 19.89 7.15
C LEU A 305 21.39 19.31 8.14
N THR A 306 21.16 18.13 8.71
CA THR A 306 21.88 17.69 9.92
C THR A 306 22.57 16.33 9.84
N HIS A 307 22.44 15.58 8.74
CA HIS A 307 23.05 14.24 8.61
C HIS A 307 24.60 14.26 8.60
N HIS A 308 25.23 15.42 8.33
CA HIS A 308 26.67 15.63 8.45
C HIS A 308 27.11 16.38 9.72
N GLU A 309 26.18 16.65 10.65
CA GLU A 309 26.56 17.09 11.98
C GLU A 309 27.25 15.97 12.75
N ARG A 310 28.28 16.32 13.52
CA ARG A 310 29.06 15.35 14.30
C ARG A 310 28.75 15.52 15.77
N TRP A 311 28.65 14.41 16.50
CA TRP A 311 28.37 14.43 17.95
C TRP A 311 29.30 15.35 18.75
N ASP A 312 30.58 15.43 18.36
CA ASP A 312 31.62 16.27 18.95
C ASP A 312 31.49 17.78 18.64
N GLY A 313 30.66 18.17 17.67
CA GLY A 313 30.47 19.54 17.19
C GLY A 313 31.40 19.94 16.04
N ALA A 314 32.21 19.02 15.50
CA ALA A 314 33.11 19.30 14.37
C ALA A 314 32.44 19.11 13.00
N GLY A 315 31.12 18.88 12.96
CA GLY A 315 30.33 18.71 11.75
C GLY A 315 29.92 20.01 11.07
N TYR A 316 29.05 19.90 10.07
CA TYR A 316 28.52 21.02 9.30
C TYR A 316 27.03 20.80 8.97
N PRO A 317 26.27 21.86 8.63
CA PRO A 317 26.67 23.26 8.43
C PRO A 317 26.56 24.16 9.68
N LEU A 318 25.92 23.69 10.75
CA LEU A 318 25.62 24.49 11.94
C LEU A 318 26.62 24.24 13.09
N GLY A 319 27.35 23.12 13.07
CA GLY A 319 28.29 22.75 14.13
C GLY A 319 27.57 22.38 15.43
N LEU A 320 26.43 21.69 15.29
CA LEU A 320 25.62 21.25 16.42
C LEU A 320 26.35 20.17 17.20
N LYS A 321 26.20 20.17 18.52
CA LYS A 321 26.88 19.24 19.42
C LYS A 321 25.91 18.42 20.25
N GLY A 322 26.19 17.12 20.37
CA GLY A 322 25.42 16.18 21.18
C GLY A 322 23.92 16.20 20.85
N ASN A 323 23.10 16.32 21.89
CA ASN A 323 21.63 16.34 21.77
C ASN A 323 21.05 17.58 21.08
N SER A 324 21.87 18.58 20.74
CA SER A 324 21.43 19.70 19.90
C SER A 324 21.20 19.26 18.45
N ILE A 325 21.81 18.15 18.04
CA ILE A 325 21.58 17.51 16.74
C ILE A 325 20.23 16.77 16.82
N PRO A 326 19.28 17.03 15.91
CA PRO A 326 18.06 16.23 15.80
C PRO A 326 18.39 14.74 15.73
N ILE A 327 17.57 13.91 16.37
CA ILE A 327 17.81 12.46 16.40
C ILE A 327 17.81 11.87 14.98
N GLU A 328 17.04 12.46 14.09
CA GLU A 328 16.93 12.08 12.69
C GLU A 328 18.27 12.23 11.95
N GLY A 329 18.97 13.35 12.15
CA GLY A 329 20.30 13.56 11.58
C GLY A 329 21.33 12.59 12.16
N ARG A 330 21.26 12.31 13.47
CA ARG A 330 22.15 11.35 14.14
C ARG A 330 21.97 9.92 13.64
N ILE A 331 20.71 9.50 13.43
CA ILE A 331 20.37 8.18 12.88
C ILE A 331 20.91 8.05 11.45
N VAL A 332 20.60 9.03 10.59
CA VAL A 332 20.99 8.98 9.16
C VAL A 332 22.50 9.03 9.01
N SER A 333 23.21 9.81 9.83
CA SER A 333 24.67 9.86 9.80
C SER A 333 25.33 8.49 9.99
N ILE A 334 24.81 7.66 10.91
CA ILE A 334 25.30 6.31 11.14
C ILE A 334 24.94 5.40 9.95
N ALA A 335 23.69 5.46 9.51
CA ALA A 335 23.18 4.61 8.43
C ALA A 335 23.92 4.87 7.10
N ASP A 336 24.11 6.14 6.75
CA ASP A 336 24.81 6.58 5.53
C ASP A 336 26.28 6.14 5.54
N VAL A 337 27.01 6.48 6.61
CA VAL A 337 28.44 6.12 6.71
C VAL A 337 28.62 4.60 6.70
N PHE A 338 27.78 3.85 7.41
CA PHE A 338 27.90 2.41 7.40
C PHE A 338 27.63 1.81 6.01
N ASP A 339 26.61 2.28 5.31
CA ASP A 339 26.33 1.79 3.95
C ASP A 339 27.46 2.14 2.98
N ALA A 340 27.99 3.37 3.08
CA ALA A 340 29.11 3.84 2.28
C ALA A 340 30.39 3.01 2.46
N LEU A 341 30.61 2.43 3.64
CA LEU A 341 31.78 1.61 3.97
C LEU A 341 31.61 0.13 3.62
N SER A 342 30.40 -0.39 3.85
CA SER A 342 30.08 -1.81 3.70
C SER A 342 29.66 -2.21 2.28
N SER A 343 29.47 -1.23 1.40
CA SER A 343 29.08 -1.41 0.00
C SER A 343 30.26 -1.19 -0.94
N LYS A 344 30.31 -1.96 -2.04
CA LYS A 344 31.34 -1.83 -3.08
C LYS A 344 31.03 -0.57 -3.90
N ARG A 345 31.92 0.43 -3.86
CA ARG A 345 31.82 1.62 -4.73
C ARG A 345 32.72 1.45 -5.95
N ILE A 346 32.42 2.12 -7.05
CA ILE A 346 33.19 2.07 -8.32
C ILE A 346 34.70 2.31 -8.10
N TYR A 347 35.08 3.04 -7.03
CA TYR A 347 36.47 3.39 -6.70
C TYR A 347 37.01 2.76 -5.40
N LYS A 348 36.25 1.88 -4.73
CA LYS A 348 36.66 1.31 -3.42
C LYS A 348 36.02 -0.06 -3.18
N GLU A 349 36.85 -1.07 -2.91
CA GLU A 349 36.36 -2.38 -2.47
C GLU A 349 35.61 -2.26 -1.14
N SER A 350 34.57 -3.09 -0.95
CA SER A 350 33.80 -3.13 0.30
C SER A 350 34.69 -3.51 1.47
N ILE A 351 34.62 -2.74 2.55
CA ILE A 351 35.37 -3.04 3.78
C ILE A 351 34.66 -4.20 4.50
N PRO A 352 35.40 -5.19 5.06
CA PRO A 352 34.81 -6.24 5.88
C PRO A 352 33.92 -5.67 6.98
N ILE A 353 32.78 -6.28 7.23
CA ILE A 353 31.77 -5.80 8.20
C ILE A 353 32.40 -5.54 9.58
N GLU A 354 33.28 -6.44 10.03
CA GLU A 354 34.01 -6.29 11.29
C GLU A 354 34.81 -4.99 11.36
N ASN A 355 35.44 -4.59 10.26
CA ASN A 355 36.20 -3.34 10.18
C ASN A 355 35.28 -2.12 10.15
N CYS A 356 34.12 -2.21 9.49
CA CYS A 356 33.08 -1.17 9.55
C CYS A 356 32.59 -0.97 10.99
N ILE A 357 32.32 -2.06 11.72
CA ILE A 357 31.90 -2.03 13.12
C ILE A 357 32.99 -1.42 14.00
N ASN A 358 34.26 -1.82 13.82
CA ASN A 358 35.38 -1.28 14.57
C ASN A 358 35.53 0.23 14.34
N MET A 359 35.27 0.72 13.13
CA MET A 359 35.28 2.15 12.84
C MET A 359 34.14 2.89 13.54
N LEU A 360 32.90 2.38 13.47
CA LEU A 360 31.78 2.95 14.21
C LEU A 360 32.08 3.03 15.72
N LYS A 361 32.67 1.96 16.29
CA LYS A 361 33.09 1.93 17.70
C LYS A 361 34.18 2.98 18.01
N SER A 362 35.15 3.18 17.11
CA SER A 362 36.23 4.16 17.32
C SER A 362 35.78 5.63 17.21
N GLU A 363 34.70 5.87 16.46
CA GLU A 363 34.08 7.18 16.27
C GLU A 363 32.88 7.43 17.20
N LYS A 364 32.59 6.47 18.10
CA LYS A 364 31.60 6.58 19.18
C LYS A 364 31.92 7.78 20.07
N GLY A 365 30.98 8.72 20.19
CA GLY A 365 31.15 9.95 20.96
C GLY A 365 32.02 11.01 20.29
N LYS A 366 32.47 10.77 19.05
CA LYS A 366 33.13 11.75 18.18
C LYS A 366 32.20 12.11 17.03
N GLN A 367 32.19 11.31 15.97
CA GLN A 367 31.25 11.48 14.87
C GLN A 367 29.83 11.12 15.28
N PHE A 368 29.69 9.98 15.98
CA PHE A 368 28.39 9.35 16.19
C PHE A 368 27.91 9.44 17.63
N ASP A 369 26.60 9.48 17.78
CA ASP A 369 25.93 9.38 19.07
C ASP A 369 26.30 8.04 19.75
N PRO A 370 26.87 8.07 20.97
CA PRO A 370 27.25 6.86 21.70
C PRO A 370 26.12 5.84 21.88
N GLU A 371 24.90 6.30 22.11
CA GLU A 371 23.75 5.41 22.37
C GLU A 371 23.30 4.75 21.06
N LEU A 372 23.21 5.53 19.98
CA LEU A 372 22.79 5.00 18.68
C LEU A 372 23.81 4.02 18.08
N VAL A 373 25.11 4.19 18.34
CA VAL A 373 26.13 3.21 17.92
C VAL A 373 25.89 1.85 18.57
N GLU A 374 25.57 1.81 19.86
CA GLU A 374 25.28 0.53 20.54
C GLU A 374 24.00 -0.11 19.99
N ILE A 375 22.94 0.69 19.81
CA ILE A 375 21.68 0.22 19.22
C ILE A 375 21.90 -0.32 17.80
N PHE A 376 22.75 0.35 17.01
CA PHE A 376 23.12 -0.09 15.67
C PHE A 376 23.81 -1.45 15.70
N ILE A 377 24.81 -1.61 16.58
CA ILE A 377 25.56 -2.87 16.72
C ILE A 377 24.65 -4.01 17.19
N GLU A 378 23.73 -3.74 18.13
CA GLU A 378 22.74 -4.72 18.58
C GLU A 378 21.77 -5.13 17.46
N SER A 379 21.55 -4.27 16.47
CA SER A 379 20.64 -4.50 15.34
C SER A 379 21.33 -5.06 14.09
N LEU A 380 22.60 -5.46 14.19
CA LEU A 380 23.37 -6.02 13.07
C LEU A 380 22.69 -7.23 12.39
N PRO A 381 22.08 -8.19 13.11
CA PRO A 381 21.40 -9.32 12.46
C PRO A 381 20.30 -8.88 11.49
N GLU A 382 19.53 -7.85 11.83
CA GLU A 382 18.50 -7.27 10.96
C GLU A 382 19.10 -6.43 9.83
N ILE A 383 20.18 -5.68 10.11
CA ILE A 383 20.92 -4.89 9.12
C ILE A 383 21.51 -5.80 8.04
N ASP A 384 22.08 -6.96 8.41
CA ASP A 384 22.65 -7.90 7.43
C ASP A 384 21.56 -8.51 6.53
N LYS A 385 20.35 -8.74 7.03
CA LYS A 385 19.22 -9.16 6.18
C LYS A 385 18.87 -8.07 5.15
N ILE A 386 18.83 -6.81 5.56
CA ILE A 386 18.58 -5.67 4.65
C ILE A 386 19.68 -5.58 3.58
N ARG A 387 20.94 -5.82 3.95
CA ARG A 387 22.08 -5.81 3.02
C ARG A 387 21.99 -6.88 1.96
N GLU A 388 21.67 -8.11 2.36
CA GLU A 388 21.52 -9.23 1.42
C GLU A 388 20.30 -9.03 0.52
N LEU A 389 19.21 -8.47 1.04
CA LEU A 389 18.00 -8.18 0.26
C LEU A 389 18.24 -7.13 -0.83
N TYR A 390 19.07 -6.12 -0.56
CA TYR A 390 19.36 -5.00 -1.47
C TYR A 390 20.81 -4.97 -1.92
N LYS A 391 21.38 -6.13 -2.22
CA LYS A 391 22.76 -6.24 -2.70
C LYS A 391 22.90 -5.65 -4.10
N ASP A 392 23.98 -4.91 -4.34
CA ASP A 392 24.31 -4.43 -5.68
C ASP A 392 24.65 -5.61 -6.59
N THR A 393 23.95 -5.74 -7.72
CA THR A 393 24.25 -6.70 -8.79
C THR A 393 25.08 -6.01 -9.89
N ASP A 394 26.01 -6.75 -10.50
CA ASP A 394 26.94 -6.22 -11.52
C ASP A 394 26.24 -5.79 -12.84
N GLU A 395 24.90 -5.93 -12.95
CA GLU A 395 24.08 -5.61 -14.14
C GLU A 395 23.14 -4.39 -13.96
N SER A 396 23.44 -3.44 -13.08
CA SER A 396 22.59 -2.26 -12.90
C SER A 396 22.82 -1.19 -13.98
N GLU A 397 22.32 -1.43 -15.20
CA GLU A 397 21.75 -0.30 -15.94
C GLU A 397 20.61 0.30 -15.08
N PRO A 398 20.35 1.61 -15.16
CA PRO A 398 19.21 2.21 -14.47
C PRO A 398 17.92 1.69 -15.12
N GLU A 399 17.48 0.49 -14.73
CA GLU A 399 16.15 0.00 -15.06
C GLU A 399 15.12 0.98 -14.49
N ILE A 400 14.04 1.18 -15.24
CA ILE A 400 12.88 1.93 -14.77
C ILE A 400 12.19 1.06 -13.72
N PHE A 401 12.66 1.15 -12.47
CA PHE A 401 12.17 0.33 -11.37
C PHE A 401 10.70 0.64 -11.05
N THR A 402 9.96 -0.40 -10.65
CA THR A 402 8.53 -0.31 -10.37
C THR A 402 8.25 -0.28 -8.86
N ILE A 403 7.05 0.17 -8.49
CA ILE A 403 6.61 0.26 -7.07
C ILE A 403 6.65 -1.12 -6.38
N GLY A 404 6.39 -2.21 -7.13
CA GLY A 404 6.37 -3.57 -6.62
C GLY A 404 7.72 -4.07 -6.11
N ASP A 405 8.82 -3.49 -6.59
CA ASP A 405 10.18 -3.85 -6.16
C ASP A 405 10.52 -3.32 -4.77
N ILE A 406 9.66 -2.47 -4.18
CA ILE A 406 9.94 -1.64 -3.00
C ILE A 406 9.00 -1.92 -1.82
N ILE A 407 7.75 -2.29 -2.08
CA ILE A 407 6.81 -2.70 -1.03
C ILE A 407 7.04 -4.18 -0.72
N VAL A 408 8.15 -4.48 -0.04
CA VAL A 408 8.27 -5.76 0.69
C VAL A 408 7.70 -5.51 2.07
N ASP A 409 6.59 -6.16 2.38
CA ASP A 409 5.97 -6.15 3.70
C ASP A 409 6.95 -6.75 4.73
N LEU A 410 7.62 -5.88 5.50
CA LEU A 410 8.53 -6.29 6.58
C LEU A 410 7.78 -6.90 7.77
N SER A 411 6.44 -6.95 7.78
CA SER A 411 5.69 -7.66 8.85
C SER A 411 5.94 -9.18 8.84
N SER A 412 6.60 -9.71 7.81
CA SER A 412 7.10 -11.09 7.74
C SER A 412 8.56 -11.30 8.17
N LEU A 413 9.26 -10.27 8.68
CA LEU A 413 10.62 -10.35 9.24
C LEU A 413 10.60 -10.17 10.76
#